data_AF-A0A925JPU0-F1
#
_entry.id   AF-A0A925JPU0-F1
#
_cell.length_a   1.000
_cell.length_b   1.000
_cell.length_c   1.000
_cell.angle_alpha   90.00
_cell.angle_beta   90.00
_cell.angle_gamma   90.00
#
_symmetry.space_group_name_H-M   'P 1'
#
loop_
_entity.id
_entity.type
_entity.pdbx_description
1 polymer ?
#
loop_
_entity_poly.entity_id
_entity_poly.type
_entity_poly.pdbx_seq_one_letter_code
_entity_poly.pdbx_strand_id
1 'polypeptide(L)' 'INKYETNELEWNFYASFLDEFVQRRIVAEENVDAFKEAYRDPDEYCCLFVLDGAFASFVFIPFPED' A
#
# COMPACT_ATOMS: atom_id res chain seq x y z
N ILE A 1 4.16 7.85 36.51
CA ILE A 1 3.79 8.62 35.30
C ILE A 1 4.29 7.80 34.12
N ASN A 2 3.39 7.05 33.47
CA ASN A 2 3.76 6.11 32.41
C ASN A 2 4.18 6.88 31.15
N LYS A 3 5.38 6.58 30.69
CA LYS A 3 6.07 7.20 29.59
C LYS A 3 5.63 6.48 28.32
N TYR A 4 4.60 7.00 27.65
CA TYR A 4 4.29 6.59 26.28
C TYR A 4 5.32 7.26 25.37
N GLU A 5 6.45 6.58 25.18
CA GLU A 5 7.37 6.87 24.08
C GLU A 5 6.69 6.43 22.80
N THR A 6 5.92 7.33 22.18
CA THR A 6 5.56 7.21 20.78
C THR A 6 6.86 7.40 20.01
N ASN A 7 7.47 6.31 19.53
CA ASN A 7 8.42 6.43 18.42
C ASN A 7 7.65 7.16 17.32
N GLU A 8 8.02 8.40 17.04
CA GLU A 8 7.50 9.18 15.91
C GLU A 8 7.98 8.47 14.64
N LEU A 9 7.28 7.41 14.25
CA LEU A 9 7.49 6.76 12.97
C LEU A 9 7.10 7.79 11.90
N GLU A 10 8.10 8.47 11.33
CA GLU A 10 7.94 9.38 10.21
C GLU A 10 7.56 8.59 8.95
N TRP A 11 6.28 8.32 8.79
CA TRP A 11 5.74 7.70 7.58
C TRP A 11 5.52 8.76 6.50
N ASN A 12 6.00 8.49 5.29
CA ASN A 12 5.73 9.30 4.12
C ASN A 12 4.61 8.66 3.30
N PHE A 13 3.48 9.35 3.19
CA PHE A 13 2.32 8.87 2.44
C PHE A 13 2.24 9.57 1.09
N TYR A 14 2.10 8.78 0.03
CA TYR A 14 1.92 9.26 -1.34
C TYR A 14 0.76 8.52 -2.00
N ALA A 15 0.04 9.22 -2.87
CA ALA A 15 -0.95 8.61 -3.75
C ALA A 15 -0.33 8.45 -5.14
N SER A 16 -0.53 7.28 -5.75
CA SER A 16 -0.05 6.98 -7.09
C SER A 16 -1.02 6.04 -7.81
N PHE A 17 -1.00 6.08 -9.13
CA PHE A 17 -1.75 5.17 -9.99
C PHE A 17 -0.95 3.90 -10.29
N LEU A 18 -1.66 2.80 -10.61
CA LEU A 18 -1.02 1.56 -11.07
C LEU A 18 -0.06 1.78 -12.25
N ASP A 19 -0.42 2.67 -13.18
CA ASP A 19 0.39 3.00 -14.35
C ASP A 19 1.77 3.55 -13.95
N GLU A 20 1.85 4.36 -12.88
CA GLU A 20 3.13 4.87 -12.37
C GLU A 20 4.00 3.75 -11.81
N PHE A 21 3.41 2.74 -11.18
CA PHE A 21 4.15 1.56 -10.70
C PHE A 21 4.68 0.71 -11.87
N VAL A 22 3.95 0.63 -12.98
CA VAL A 22 4.39 -0.08 -14.19
C VAL A 22 5.52 0.68 -14.89
N GLN A 23 5.36 2.00 -15.10
CA GLN A 23 6.39 2.85 -15.70
C GLN A 23 7.71 2.81 -14.91
N ARG A 24 7.62 2.73 -13.58
CA ARG A 24 8.78 2.61 -12.68
C ARG A 24 9.30 1.18 -12.53
N ARG A 25 8.68 0.19 -13.21
CA ARG A 25 9.00 -1.25 -13.14
C ARG A 25 8.92 -1.85 -11.73
N ILE A 26 8.05 -1.28 -10.89
CA ILE A 26 7.70 -1.83 -9.57
C ILE A 26 6.71 -2.99 -9.76
N VAL A 27 5.77 -2.82 -10.69
CA VAL A 27 4.88 -3.89 -11.17
C VAL A 27 5.30 -4.24 -12.61
N ALA A 28 5.63 -5.50 -12.85
CA ALA A 28 5.93 -5.98 -14.19
C ALA A 28 4.67 -5.98 -15.06
N GLU A 29 4.79 -5.68 -16.35
CA GLU A 29 3.66 -5.56 -17.28
C GLU A 29 2.81 -6.83 -17.32
N GLU A 30 3.44 -8.01 -17.27
CA GLU A 30 2.76 -9.30 -17.23
C GLU A 30 1.94 -9.55 -15.96
N ASN A 31 2.22 -8.82 -14.87
CA ASN A 31 1.53 -8.96 -13.59
C ASN A 31 0.42 -7.93 -13.39
N VAL A 32 0.19 -7.03 -14.35
CA VAL A 32 -0.84 -5.98 -14.26
C VAL A 32 -2.23 -6.58 -14.17
N ASP A 33 -2.54 -7.60 -14.97
CA ASP A 33 -3.87 -8.21 -14.97
C ASP A 33 -4.11 -8.98 -13.67
N ALA A 34 -3.10 -9.73 -13.19
CA ALA A 34 -3.16 -10.39 -11.89
C ALA A 34 -3.35 -9.38 -10.73
N PHE A 35 -2.72 -8.21 -10.80
CA PHE A 35 -2.92 -7.15 -9.82
C PHE A 35 -4.36 -6.63 -9.84
N LYS A 36 -4.93 -6.39 -11.02
CA LYS A 36 -6.33 -5.94 -11.16
C LYS A 36 -7.32 -6.97 -10.64
N GLU A 37 -7.08 -8.26 -10.89
CA GLU A 37 -7.91 -9.35 -10.35
C GLU A 37 -7.82 -9.46 -8.83
N ALA A 38 -6.64 -9.18 -8.25
CA ALA A 38 -6.44 -9.18 -6.81
C ALA A 38 -6.88 -7.89 -6.11
N TYR A 39 -7.14 -6.81 -6.87
CA TYR A 39 -7.51 -5.52 -6.32
C TYR A 39 -8.89 -5.58 -5.67
N ARG A 40 -8.97 -5.14 -4.41
CA ARG A 40 -10.22 -5.18 -3.63
C ARG A 40 -11.10 -3.96 -3.89
N ASP A 41 -12.36 -4.06 -3.46
CA ASP A 41 -13.31 -2.96 -3.52
C ASP A 41 -12.72 -1.72 -2.84
N PRO A 42 -12.51 -0.61 -3.56
CA PRO A 42 -11.93 0.61 -3.01
C PRO A 42 -12.85 1.34 -2.02
N ASP A 43 -14.16 1.05 -2.00
CA ASP A 43 -15.09 1.61 -1.02
C ASP A 43 -14.98 0.88 0.34
N GLU A 44 -14.53 -0.37 0.34
CA GLU A 44 -14.37 -1.19 1.56
C GLU A 44 -12.90 -1.32 2.02
N TYR A 45 -11.93 -1.26 1.10
CA TYR A 45 -10.51 -1.52 1.37
C TYR A 45 -9.59 -0.41 0.87
N CYS A 46 -8.63 -0.03 1.71
CA CYS A 46 -7.48 0.78 1.31
C CYS A 46 -6.37 -0.11 0.75
N CYS A 47 -5.95 0.15 -0.49
CA CYS A 47 -4.76 -0.47 -1.09
C CYS A 47 -3.51 0.35 -0.73
N LEU A 48 -2.58 -0.24 0.01
CA LEU A 48 -1.34 0.38 0.43
C LEU A 48 -0.14 -0.34 -0.17
N PHE A 49 0.74 0.41 -0.82
CA PHE A 49 2.06 -0.08 -1.18
C PHE A 49 3.04 0.23 -0.05
N VAL A 50 3.41 -0.80 0.71
CA VAL A 50 4.30 -0.67 1.87
C VAL A 50 5.71 -1.02 1.47
N LEU A 51 6.65 -0.14 1.81
CA LEU A 51 8.08 -0.34 1.68
C LEU A 51 8.69 -0.40 3.08
N ASP A 52 9.32 -1.52 3.40
CA ASP A 52 10.08 -1.70 4.65
C ASP A 52 11.43 -2.35 4.35
N GLY A 53 12.49 -1.55 4.36
CA GLY A 53 13.87 -2.01 4.13
C GLY A 53 14.03 -2.85 2.86
N ALA A 54 14.11 -4.16 3.03
CA ALA A 54 14.29 -5.12 1.93
C ALA A 54 12.97 -5.66 1.33
N PHE A 55 11.82 -5.21 1.83
CA PHE A 55 10.50 -5.72 1.48
C PHE A 55 9.62 -4.63 0.86
N ALA A 56 8.92 -4.99 -0.21
CA ALA A 56 7.92 -4.18 -0.87
C ALA A 56 6.69 -5.04 -1.14
N SER A 57 5.51 -4.61 -0.69
CA SER A 57 4.28 -5.35 -0.95
C SER A 57 3.05 -4.47 -0.98
N PHE A 58 2.06 -4.90 -1.74
CA PHE A 58 0.71 -4.37 -1.66
C PHE A 58 -0.05 -5.05 -0.53
N VAL A 59 -0.73 -4.25 0.28
CA VAL A 59 -1.55 -4.69 1.42
C VAL A 59 -2.93 -4.05 1.25
N PHE A 60 -3.98 -4.84 1.47
CA PHE A 60 -5.36 -4.35 1.43
C PHE A 60 -5.92 -4.37 2.84
N ILE A 61 -6.16 -3.19 3.40
CA ILE A 61 -6.65 -3.03 4.77
C ILE A 61 -8.12 -2.58 4.71
N PRO A 62 -9.07 -3.28 5.36
CA PRO A 62 -10.45 -2.85 5.40
C PRO A 62 -10.59 -1.53 6.16
N PHE A 63 -11.48 -0.65 5.70
CA PHE A 63 -11.86 0.52 6.47
C PHE A 63 -12.61 0.09 7.75
N PRO A 64 -12.47 0.82 8.87
CA PRO A 64 -13.25 0.55 10.05
C PRO A 64 -14.75 0.72 9.73
N GLU A 65 -15.57 -0.18 10.25
CA GLU A 65 -17.02 0.01 10.27
C GLU A 65 -17.33 1.19 11.21
N ASP A 66 -18.29 2.05 10.81
CA ASP A 66 -18.80 3.18 11.62
C ASP A 66 -19.36 2.71 12.98
#